data_AF-A0A3C1D4I6-F1
#
_entry.id   AF-A0A3C1D4I6-F1
#
_cell.length_a   1.000
_cell.length_b   1.000
_cell.length_c   1.000
_cell.angle_alpha   90.00
_cell.angle_beta   90.00
_cell.angle_gamma   90.00
#
_symmetry.space_group_name_H-M   'P 1'
#
loop_
_entity.id
_entity.type
_entity.pdbx_description
1 polymer ?
#
loop_
_entity_poly.entity_id
_entity_poly.type
_entity_poly.pdbx_seq_one_letter_code
_entity_poly.pdbx_strand_id
1 'polypeptide(L)'
;MREMIAHPRPEVVGLGQDDLTPENTEDPGRFVEAYELAREHGFLLTAHVGETDHATPDAVRVAIEELGCDRLDHGYRIVDDPEIVALARDRGIGFAATPLSTTICSGWTIDTDHRIRRMIDAGLAVNVSTDDAMFFRTDIGREYTEGLRLMGVTADEAKQIALNGIDAAFCDDAQKARLRADFRAAFRALDAALEP
;
A
#
# COMPACT_ATOMS: atom_id res chain seq x y z
N MET A 1 -13.21 11.53 -13.32
CA MET A 1 -14.36 10.61 -13.12
C MET A 1 -15.37 10.60 -14.27
N ARG A 2 -16.09 11.70 -14.58
CA ARG A 2 -17.12 11.70 -15.64
C ARG A 2 -16.62 11.19 -17.01
N GLU A 3 -15.41 11.57 -17.41
CA GLU A 3 -14.77 11.06 -18.63
C GLU A 3 -14.51 9.55 -18.61
N MET A 4 -14.05 8.99 -17.48
CA MET A 4 -13.84 7.53 -17.34
C MET A 4 -15.16 6.76 -17.46
N ILE A 5 -16.26 7.34 -16.94
CA ILE A 5 -17.61 6.75 -17.05
C ILE A 5 -18.13 6.83 -18.49
N ALA A 6 -17.95 7.97 -19.16
CA ALA A 6 -18.38 8.15 -20.55
C ALA A 6 -17.57 7.29 -21.54
N HIS A 7 -16.33 6.94 -21.18
CA HIS A 7 -15.38 6.25 -22.04
C HIS A 7 -14.70 5.07 -21.33
N PRO A 8 -15.45 4.00 -20.98
CA PRO A 8 -14.91 2.89 -20.19
C PRO A 8 -13.81 2.14 -20.95
N ARG A 9 -12.75 1.79 -20.21
CA ARG A 9 -11.60 1.01 -20.70
C ARG A 9 -11.34 -0.14 -19.71
N PRO A 10 -11.22 -1.40 -20.16
CA PRO A 10 -10.90 -2.52 -19.27
C PRO A 10 -9.62 -2.33 -18.45
N GLU A 11 -8.66 -1.57 -18.99
CA GLU A 11 -7.37 -1.29 -18.35
C GLU A 11 -7.48 -0.24 -17.22
N VAL A 12 -8.56 0.54 -17.16
CA VAL A 12 -8.79 1.57 -16.14
C VAL A 12 -9.69 0.99 -15.06
N VAL A 13 -9.06 0.48 -14.01
CA VAL A 13 -9.74 -0.34 -12.96
C VAL A 13 -10.19 0.45 -11.73
N GLY A 14 -9.71 1.68 -11.55
CA GLY A 14 -9.95 2.43 -10.32
C GLY A 14 -9.57 3.90 -10.37
N LEU A 15 -9.77 4.57 -9.24
CA LEU A 15 -9.40 5.95 -8.98
C LEU A 15 -8.37 5.99 -7.84
N GLY A 16 -7.36 6.86 -7.99
CA GLY A 16 -6.40 7.23 -6.95
C GLY A 16 -6.30 8.75 -6.81
N GLN A 17 -5.72 9.22 -5.70
CA GLN A 17 -5.26 10.59 -5.55
C GLN A 17 -3.84 10.59 -4.99
N ASP A 18 -3.04 11.55 -5.43
CA ASP A 18 -1.67 11.81 -5.02
C ASP A 18 -1.41 13.33 -4.97
N ASP A 19 -0.18 13.70 -4.58
CA ASP A 19 0.29 15.08 -4.36
C ASP A 19 -0.30 15.75 -3.10
N LEU A 20 0.34 16.84 -2.69
CA LEU A 20 -0.09 17.67 -1.56
C LEU A 20 -0.96 18.82 -2.04
N THR A 21 -1.70 19.42 -1.11
CA THR A 21 -2.35 20.70 -1.36
C THR A 21 -1.32 21.81 -1.64
N PRO A 22 -1.73 22.94 -2.24
CA PRO A 22 -0.85 24.12 -2.38
C PRO A 22 -0.26 24.63 -1.05
N GLU A 23 -0.93 24.33 0.07
CA GLU A 23 -0.49 24.62 1.43
C GLU A 23 0.48 23.57 2.00
N ASN A 24 0.88 22.59 1.19
CA ASN A 24 1.78 21.49 1.55
C ASN A 24 1.24 20.60 2.68
N THR A 25 -0.05 20.27 2.60
CA THR A 25 -0.75 19.36 3.53
C THR A 25 -1.43 18.22 2.79
N GLU A 26 -1.71 17.12 3.49
CA GLU A 26 -2.63 16.10 3.00
C GLU A 26 -4.08 16.49 3.32
N ASP A 27 -4.97 16.40 2.33
CA ASP A 27 -6.41 16.65 2.46
C ASP A 27 -7.20 15.63 1.63
N PRO A 28 -7.26 14.36 2.07
CA PRO A 28 -7.89 13.29 1.30
C PRO A 28 -9.38 13.55 1.05
N GLY A 29 -10.06 14.27 1.95
CA GLY A 29 -11.49 14.59 1.87
C GLY A 29 -11.84 15.58 0.76
N ARG A 30 -10.86 16.32 0.21
CA ARG A 30 -11.07 17.35 -0.83
C ARG A 30 -11.82 16.84 -2.06
N PHE A 31 -11.69 15.56 -2.37
CA PHE A 31 -12.26 14.93 -3.57
C PHE A 31 -13.35 13.90 -3.26
N VAL A 32 -13.99 13.95 -2.09
CA VAL A 32 -15.00 12.95 -1.67
C VAL A 32 -16.09 12.71 -2.71
N GLU A 33 -16.61 13.76 -3.36
CA GLU A 33 -17.63 13.63 -4.42
C GLU A 33 -17.14 12.81 -5.62
N ALA A 34 -15.84 12.86 -5.95
CA ALA A 34 -15.27 12.08 -7.03
C ALA A 34 -15.15 10.59 -6.65
N TYR A 35 -14.80 10.29 -5.40
CA TYR A 35 -14.73 8.93 -4.86
C TYR A 35 -16.13 8.31 -4.73
N GLU A 36 -17.12 9.08 -4.27
CA GLU A 36 -18.52 8.65 -4.24
C GLU A 36 -18.99 8.27 -5.65
N LEU A 37 -18.76 9.15 -6.63
CA LEU A 37 -19.14 8.88 -8.02
C LEU A 37 -18.40 7.67 -8.60
N ALA A 38 -17.13 7.47 -8.27
CA ALA A 38 -16.33 6.32 -8.69
C ALA A 38 -16.92 5.01 -8.13
N ARG A 39 -17.21 5.01 -6.81
CA ARG A 39 -17.81 3.87 -6.09
C ARG A 39 -19.17 3.48 -6.65
N GLU A 40 -20.02 4.46 -6.94
CA GLU A 40 -21.34 4.25 -7.55
C GLU A 40 -21.27 3.55 -8.92
N HIS A 41 -20.14 3.68 -9.62
CA HIS A 41 -19.91 3.09 -10.93
C HIS A 41 -18.99 1.85 -10.87
N GLY A 42 -18.71 1.33 -9.67
CA GLY A 42 -17.95 0.08 -9.47
C GLY A 42 -16.45 0.20 -9.71
N PHE A 43 -15.89 1.41 -9.70
CA PHE A 43 -14.43 1.59 -9.71
C PHE A 43 -13.86 1.28 -8.33
N LEU A 44 -12.67 0.65 -8.33
CA LEU A 44 -11.90 0.41 -7.13
C LEU A 44 -11.14 1.68 -6.71
N LEU A 45 -10.86 1.83 -5.42
CA LEU A 45 -10.44 3.10 -4.83
C LEU A 45 -9.13 2.92 -4.04
N THR A 46 -8.19 3.82 -4.28
CA THR A 46 -6.94 3.96 -3.51
C THR A 46 -6.67 5.43 -3.22
N ALA A 47 -5.79 5.73 -2.28
CA ALA A 47 -5.36 7.09 -2.03
C ALA A 47 -3.95 7.10 -1.41
N HIS A 48 -3.14 8.05 -1.83
CA HIS A 48 -1.88 8.41 -1.18
C HIS A 48 -2.17 9.19 0.10
N VAL A 49 -1.85 8.62 1.25
CA VAL A 49 -2.12 9.24 2.55
C VAL A 49 -1.11 8.79 3.59
N GLY A 50 -0.85 9.59 4.61
CA GLY A 50 -0.06 9.20 5.77
C GLY A 50 1.41 8.92 5.46
N GLU A 51 1.98 9.47 4.38
CA GLU A 51 3.36 9.18 3.96
C GLU A 51 4.38 10.00 4.78
N THR A 52 4.08 11.28 5.01
CA THR A 52 5.06 12.25 5.52
C THR A 52 4.81 12.64 6.98
N ASP A 53 5.74 13.39 7.57
CA ASP A 53 5.56 13.93 8.92
C ASP A 53 4.53 15.07 9.02
N HIS A 54 4.11 15.62 7.89
CA HIS A 54 3.02 16.59 7.82
C HIS A 54 1.63 15.93 7.81
N ALA A 55 1.58 14.62 7.61
CA ALA A 55 0.34 13.86 7.61
C ALA A 55 -0.14 13.52 9.02
N THR A 56 -1.42 13.22 9.14
CA THR A 56 -2.06 12.83 10.39
C THR A 56 -2.64 11.42 10.30
N PRO A 57 -2.78 10.69 11.42
CA PRO A 57 -3.56 9.46 11.44
C PRO A 57 -5.01 9.68 10.98
N ASP A 58 -5.58 10.86 11.21
CA ASP A 58 -6.94 11.21 10.78
C ASP A 58 -7.11 11.22 9.26
N ALA A 59 -6.08 11.65 8.50
CA ALA A 59 -6.09 11.53 7.04
C ALA A 59 -6.24 10.07 6.58
N VAL A 60 -5.59 9.12 7.29
CA VAL A 60 -5.77 7.68 7.07
C VAL A 60 -7.20 7.24 7.35
N ARG A 61 -7.80 7.74 8.44
CA ARG A 61 -9.21 7.45 8.80
C ARG A 61 -10.17 7.94 7.72
N VAL A 62 -10.03 9.19 7.26
CA VAL A 62 -10.86 9.77 6.18
C VAL A 62 -10.78 8.92 4.93
N ALA A 63 -9.59 8.45 4.55
CA ALA A 63 -9.44 7.60 3.37
C ALA A 63 -10.13 6.23 3.50
N ILE A 64 -10.15 5.65 4.70
CA ILE A 64 -10.83 4.36 4.97
C ILE A 64 -12.36 4.55 5.09
N GLU A 65 -12.82 5.59 5.77
CA GLU A 65 -14.21 5.72 6.19
C GLU A 65 -15.04 6.60 5.26
N GLU A 66 -14.50 7.73 4.78
CA GLU A 66 -15.23 8.68 3.94
C GLU A 66 -15.03 8.38 2.46
N LEU A 67 -13.77 8.21 2.03
CA LEU A 67 -13.47 7.86 0.64
C LEU A 67 -13.84 6.41 0.32
N GLY A 68 -13.82 5.53 1.33
CA GLY A 68 -14.11 4.11 1.17
C GLY A 68 -13.06 3.38 0.32
N CYS A 69 -11.78 3.69 0.51
CA CYS A 69 -10.70 3.08 -0.26
C CYS A 69 -10.59 1.56 -0.02
N ASP A 70 -10.37 0.80 -1.09
CA ASP A 70 -10.16 -0.66 -1.06
C ASP A 70 -8.73 -1.02 -0.61
N ARG A 71 -7.77 -0.12 -0.85
CA ARG A 71 -6.41 -0.16 -0.32
C ARG A 71 -5.91 1.27 -0.12
N LEU A 72 -4.79 1.44 0.57
CA LEU A 72 -4.11 2.73 0.71
C LEU A 72 -2.69 2.64 0.16
N ASP A 73 -2.23 3.75 -0.39
CA ASP A 73 -0.84 3.95 -0.76
C ASP A 73 -0.15 4.64 0.43
N HIS A 74 0.93 4.03 0.92
CA HIS A 74 1.64 4.38 2.16
C HIS A 74 0.87 4.08 3.46
N GLY A 75 0.19 5.07 4.04
CA GLY A 75 -0.57 4.98 5.30
C GLY A 75 0.26 4.94 6.58
N TYR A 76 1.55 5.28 6.54
CA TYR A 76 2.50 5.04 7.64
C TYR A 76 2.19 5.76 8.95
N ARG A 77 1.50 6.90 8.90
CA ARG A 77 1.04 7.62 10.11
C ARG A 77 -0.07 6.89 10.88
N ILE A 78 -0.66 5.84 10.32
CA ILE A 78 -1.69 5.03 11.00
C ILE A 78 -1.23 4.52 12.37
N VAL A 79 0.07 4.18 12.50
CA VAL A 79 0.62 3.58 13.73
C VAL A 79 0.65 4.56 14.91
N ASP A 80 0.34 5.84 14.70
CA ASP A 80 0.19 6.83 15.77
C ASP A 80 -1.19 6.73 16.45
N ASP A 81 -2.14 6.00 15.87
CA ASP A 81 -3.48 5.79 16.43
C ASP A 81 -3.86 4.29 16.41
N PRO A 82 -3.83 3.61 17.58
CA PRO A 82 -4.14 2.17 17.65
C PRO A 82 -5.59 1.84 17.29
N GLU A 83 -6.54 2.78 17.36
CA GLU A 83 -7.92 2.54 16.97
C GLU A 83 -8.04 2.43 15.44
N ILE A 84 -7.31 3.25 14.70
CA ILE A 84 -7.29 3.18 13.22
C ILE A 84 -6.54 1.92 12.77
N VAL A 85 -5.47 1.53 13.46
CA VAL A 85 -4.79 0.25 13.21
C VAL A 85 -5.77 -0.92 13.35
N ALA A 86 -6.55 -0.96 14.42
CA ALA A 86 -7.56 -2.01 14.62
C ALA A 86 -8.62 -1.98 13.51
N LEU A 87 -9.13 -0.79 13.17
CA LEU A 87 -10.08 -0.59 12.08
C LEU A 87 -9.56 -1.13 10.74
N ALA A 88 -8.34 -0.74 10.36
CA ALA A 88 -7.74 -1.14 9.10
C ALA A 88 -7.48 -2.65 9.03
N ARG A 89 -7.00 -3.24 10.12
CA ARG A 89 -6.79 -4.69 10.23
C ARG A 89 -8.10 -5.46 10.09
N ASP A 90 -9.14 -5.04 10.84
CA ASP A 90 -10.42 -5.75 10.88
C ASP A 90 -11.16 -5.65 9.54
N ARG A 91 -10.95 -4.57 8.77
CA ARG A 91 -11.43 -4.42 7.40
C ARG A 91 -10.52 -5.06 6.34
N GLY A 92 -9.32 -5.51 6.71
CA GLY A 92 -8.35 -6.09 5.77
C GLY A 92 -7.79 -5.09 4.75
N ILE A 93 -7.63 -3.82 5.12
CA ILE A 93 -7.08 -2.79 4.23
C ILE A 93 -5.63 -3.13 3.88
N GLY A 94 -5.35 -3.18 2.57
CA GLY A 94 -4.00 -3.32 2.04
C GLY A 94 -3.24 -1.99 2.06
N PHE A 95 -1.94 -2.02 2.35
CA PHE A 95 -1.07 -0.83 2.35
C PHE A 95 0.09 -1.03 1.38
N ALA A 96 0.14 -0.25 0.30
CA ALA A 96 1.26 -0.25 -0.64
C ALA A 96 2.42 0.57 -0.07
N ALA A 97 3.39 -0.13 0.53
CA ALA A 97 4.54 0.48 1.18
C ALA A 97 5.75 0.58 0.23
N THR A 98 6.57 1.60 0.45
CA THR A 98 7.66 2.03 -0.42
C THR A 98 8.91 2.34 0.44
N PRO A 99 9.53 1.32 1.07
CA PRO A 99 10.56 1.51 2.08
C PRO A 99 11.68 2.49 1.71
N LEU A 100 12.22 2.42 0.50
CA LEU A 100 13.35 3.28 0.12
C LEU A 100 12.93 4.73 -0.15
N SER A 101 11.69 4.99 -0.57
CA SER A 101 11.20 6.37 -0.79
C SER A 101 11.11 7.15 0.52
N THR A 102 10.82 6.50 1.66
CA THR A 102 10.68 7.18 2.96
C THR A 102 11.96 7.86 3.43
N THR A 103 13.13 7.41 2.95
CA THR A 103 14.43 8.06 3.25
C THR A 103 14.56 9.45 2.63
N ILE A 104 13.80 9.71 1.55
CA ILE A 104 13.82 10.97 0.80
C ILE A 104 12.55 11.77 1.07
N CYS A 105 11.38 11.16 0.94
CA CYS A 105 10.08 11.83 1.10
C CYS A 105 9.79 12.19 2.56
N SER A 106 10.06 11.26 3.48
CA SER A 106 9.78 11.42 4.91
C SER A 106 11.03 11.73 5.74
N GLY A 107 12.23 11.53 5.19
CA GLY A 107 13.49 11.68 5.90
C GLY A 107 13.72 10.63 7.00
N TRP A 108 13.00 9.51 6.95
CA TRP A 108 13.06 8.47 7.97
C TRP A 108 14.23 7.50 7.73
N THR A 109 14.91 7.13 8.80
CA THR A 109 15.91 6.07 8.77
C THR A 109 15.23 4.71 8.66
N ILE A 110 15.70 3.85 7.76
CA ILE A 110 15.23 2.46 7.66
C ILE A 110 15.95 1.63 8.72
N ASP A 111 15.24 1.29 9.79
CA ASP A 111 15.70 0.44 10.88
C ASP A 111 14.53 -0.38 11.45
N THR A 112 14.77 -1.13 12.53
CA THR A 112 13.75 -1.98 13.17
C THR A 112 12.64 -1.18 13.87
N ASP A 113 12.79 0.12 14.06
CA ASP A 113 11.79 0.99 14.67
C ASP A 113 10.95 1.74 13.60
N HIS A 114 11.23 1.50 12.32
CA HIS A 114 10.56 2.13 11.18
C HIS A 114 9.05 1.89 11.21
N ARG A 115 8.26 2.87 10.73
CA ARG A 115 6.79 2.82 10.79
C ARG A 115 6.21 1.63 10.02
N ILE A 116 6.76 1.31 8.85
CA ILE A 116 6.37 0.12 8.08
C ILE A 116 6.58 -1.16 8.91
N ARG A 117 7.69 -1.29 9.66
CA ARG A 117 7.92 -2.45 10.54
C ARG A 117 6.83 -2.58 11.59
N ARG A 118 6.44 -1.47 12.22
CA ARG A 118 5.35 -1.44 13.21
C ARG A 118 4.00 -1.80 12.59
N MET A 119 3.73 -1.42 11.34
CA MET A 119 2.51 -1.83 10.62
C MET A 119 2.47 -3.35 10.41
N ILE A 120 3.61 -3.95 10.03
CA ILE A 120 3.73 -5.40 9.87
C ILE A 120 3.53 -6.10 11.23
N ASP A 121 4.15 -5.60 12.30
CA ASP A 121 4.00 -6.14 13.67
C ASP A 121 2.57 -6.06 14.19
N ALA A 122 1.83 -5.03 13.79
CA ALA A 122 0.42 -4.85 14.12
C ALA A 122 -0.52 -5.76 13.31
N GLY A 123 0.00 -6.54 12.36
CA GLY A 123 -0.78 -7.44 11.51
C GLY A 123 -1.54 -6.74 10.37
N LEU A 124 -1.11 -5.54 9.97
CA LEU A 124 -1.69 -4.87 8.80
C LEU A 124 -1.21 -5.55 7.50
N ALA A 125 -2.07 -5.54 6.47
CA ALA A 125 -1.79 -6.16 5.18
C ALA A 125 -0.85 -5.29 4.32
N VAL A 126 0.40 -5.17 4.75
CA VAL A 126 1.46 -4.45 4.04
C VAL A 126 1.89 -5.24 2.80
N ASN A 127 1.94 -4.57 1.65
CA ASN A 127 2.60 -5.01 0.42
C ASN A 127 3.68 -3.98 0.03
N VAL A 128 4.53 -4.31 -0.94
CA VAL A 128 5.70 -3.47 -1.28
C VAL A 128 5.70 -3.08 -2.76
N SER A 129 5.99 -1.81 -3.02
CA SER A 129 6.14 -1.18 -4.34
C SER A 129 7.39 -0.30 -4.35
N THR A 130 7.79 0.18 -5.52
CA THR A 130 8.97 1.04 -5.71
C THR A 130 8.65 2.53 -5.65
N ASP A 131 7.37 2.90 -5.72
CA ASP A 131 6.96 4.27 -5.97
C ASP A 131 7.61 4.76 -7.28
N ASP A 132 8.31 5.88 -7.24
CA ASP A 132 9.13 6.43 -8.32
C ASP A 132 10.52 5.79 -8.45
N ALA A 133 10.57 4.54 -8.94
CA ALA A 133 11.79 3.72 -9.05
C ALA A 133 13.03 4.48 -9.59
N MET A 134 12.84 5.27 -10.65
CA MET A 134 13.92 6.04 -11.27
C MET A 134 14.45 7.19 -10.39
N PHE A 135 13.57 7.85 -9.65
CA PHE A 135 13.93 8.99 -8.80
C PHE A 135 14.61 8.52 -7.51
N PHE A 136 14.11 7.43 -6.93
CA PHE A 136 14.69 6.81 -5.72
C PHE A 136 15.84 5.83 -6.03
N ARG A 137 16.16 5.64 -7.31
CA ARG A 137 17.20 4.72 -7.80
C ARG A 137 17.02 3.30 -7.28
N THR A 138 15.77 2.86 -7.12
CA THR A 138 15.39 1.58 -6.54
C THR A 138 14.81 0.64 -7.60
N ASP A 139 14.65 -0.63 -7.23
CA ASP A 139 13.84 -1.61 -7.92
C ASP A 139 13.17 -2.52 -6.88
N ILE A 140 12.22 -3.36 -7.31
CA ILE A 140 11.51 -4.24 -6.37
C ILE A 140 12.45 -5.19 -5.60
N GLY A 141 13.58 -5.57 -6.20
CA GLY A 141 14.60 -6.38 -5.54
C GLY A 141 15.29 -5.61 -4.40
N ARG A 142 15.60 -4.33 -4.59
CA ARG A 142 16.18 -3.45 -3.56
C ARG A 142 15.19 -3.16 -2.44
N GLU A 143 13.91 -2.96 -2.73
CA GLU A 143 12.90 -2.79 -1.68
C GLU A 143 12.86 -3.99 -0.71
N TYR A 144 12.99 -5.20 -1.24
CA TYR A 144 13.03 -6.42 -0.42
C TYR A 144 14.40 -6.66 0.23
N THR A 145 15.49 -6.52 -0.52
CA THR A 145 16.84 -6.91 -0.05
C THR A 145 17.52 -5.84 0.81
N GLU A 146 17.14 -4.57 0.67
CA GLU A 146 17.61 -3.45 1.50
C GLU A 146 16.50 -2.97 2.43
N GLY A 147 15.38 -2.48 1.88
CA GLY A 147 14.30 -1.87 2.66
C GLY A 147 13.75 -2.78 3.76
N LEU A 148 13.14 -3.91 3.35
CA LEU A 148 12.57 -4.88 4.29
C LEU A 148 13.63 -5.51 5.20
N ARG A 149 14.80 -5.86 4.64
CA ARG A 149 15.88 -6.49 5.40
C ARG A 149 16.41 -5.59 6.53
N LEU A 150 16.60 -4.29 6.28
CA LEU A 150 17.07 -3.34 7.30
C LEU A 150 16.03 -3.14 8.41
N MET A 151 14.74 -3.30 8.09
CA MET A 151 13.65 -3.35 9.08
C MET A 151 13.58 -4.68 9.86
N GLY A 152 14.50 -5.62 9.63
CA GLY A 152 14.50 -6.93 10.30
C GLY A 152 13.41 -7.88 9.80
N VAL A 153 12.80 -7.61 8.64
CA VAL A 153 11.80 -8.49 8.04
C VAL A 153 12.44 -9.81 7.65
N THR A 154 11.85 -10.90 8.10
CA THR A 154 12.26 -12.27 7.82
C THR A 154 11.84 -12.72 6.42
N ALA A 155 12.41 -13.82 5.93
CA ALA A 155 12.03 -14.38 4.64
C ALA A 155 10.54 -14.79 4.58
N ASP A 156 10.00 -15.31 5.68
CA ASP A 156 8.59 -15.73 5.73
C ASP A 156 7.63 -14.54 5.77
N GLU A 157 7.98 -13.47 6.50
CA GLU A 157 7.24 -12.21 6.43
C GLU A 157 7.30 -11.59 5.04
N ALA A 158 8.46 -11.62 4.38
CA ALA A 158 8.60 -11.15 3.00
C ALA A 158 7.72 -11.94 2.02
N LYS A 159 7.61 -13.26 2.17
CA LYS A 159 6.66 -14.09 1.40
C LYS A 159 5.22 -13.65 1.65
N GLN A 160 4.85 -13.39 2.91
CA GLN A 160 3.50 -12.92 3.27
C GLN A 160 3.21 -11.53 2.68
N ILE A 161 4.17 -10.60 2.73
CA ILE A 161 4.07 -9.27 2.12
C ILE A 161 3.80 -9.36 0.61
N ALA A 162 4.47 -10.28 -0.10
CA ALA A 162 4.21 -10.54 -1.51
C ALA A 162 2.79 -11.09 -1.75
N LEU A 163 2.29 -11.97 -0.87
CA LEU A 163 0.92 -12.49 -0.94
C LEU A 163 -0.13 -11.40 -0.65
N ASN A 164 0.13 -10.51 0.31
CA ASN A 164 -0.73 -9.36 0.59
C ASN A 164 -0.90 -8.46 -0.66
N GLY A 165 0.14 -8.33 -1.48
CA GLY A 165 0.06 -7.62 -2.76
C GLY A 165 -0.92 -8.25 -3.75
N ILE A 166 -1.05 -9.58 -3.73
CA ILE A 166 -2.04 -10.30 -4.55
C ILE A 166 -3.46 -10.06 -4.00
N ASP A 167 -3.62 -10.04 -2.67
CA ASP A 167 -4.90 -9.78 -2.02
C ASP A 167 -5.41 -8.36 -2.33
N ALA A 168 -4.53 -7.36 -2.30
CA ALA A 168 -4.81 -5.96 -2.60
C ALA A 168 -4.89 -5.61 -4.09
N ALA A 169 -4.58 -6.56 -4.99
CA ALA A 169 -4.58 -6.32 -6.43
C ALA A 169 -6.00 -6.05 -6.95
N PHE A 170 -6.12 -5.08 -7.85
CA PHE A 170 -7.38 -4.75 -8.55
C PHE A 170 -7.56 -5.67 -9.77
N CYS A 171 -7.76 -6.96 -9.49
CA CYS A 171 -8.07 -7.98 -10.48
C CYS A 171 -9.09 -8.99 -9.91
N ASP A 172 -9.66 -9.82 -10.79
CA ASP A 172 -10.65 -10.82 -10.39
C ASP A 172 -10.05 -11.94 -9.51
N ASP A 173 -10.93 -12.66 -8.81
CA ASP A 173 -10.54 -13.74 -7.90
C ASP A 173 -9.83 -14.89 -8.59
N ALA A 174 -10.13 -15.16 -9.86
CA ALA A 174 -9.48 -16.22 -10.63
C ALA A 174 -8.01 -15.86 -10.90
N GLN A 175 -7.74 -14.61 -11.27
CA GLN A 175 -6.41 -14.06 -11.46
C GLN A 175 -5.65 -14.01 -10.12
N LYS A 176 -6.28 -13.61 -9.02
CA LYS A 176 -5.67 -13.69 -7.67
C LYS A 176 -5.32 -15.13 -7.29
N ALA A 177 -6.23 -16.08 -7.51
CA ALA A 177 -6.00 -17.50 -7.22
C ALA A 177 -4.82 -18.05 -8.02
N ARG A 178 -4.74 -17.72 -9.31
CA ARG A 178 -3.61 -18.09 -10.18
C ARG A 178 -2.29 -17.52 -9.67
N LEU A 179 -2.22 -16.20 -9.45
CA LEU A 179 -1.01 -15.55 -8.93
C LEU A 179 -0.56 -16.16 -7.60
N ARG A 180 -1.50 -16.43 -6.69
CA ARG A 180 -1.19 -17.03 -5.39
C ARG A 180 -0.63 -18.44 -5.53
N ALA A 181 -1.14 -19.23 -6.48
CA ALA A 181 -0.60 -20.56 -6.78
C ALA A 181 0.82 -20.45 -7.35
N ASP A 182 1.04 -19.55 -8.31
CA ASP A 182 2.33 -19.30 -8.95
C ASP A 182 3.39 -18.86 -7.93
N PHE A 183 3.09 -17.87 -7.08
CA PHE A 183 4.00 -17.38 -6.05
C PHE A 183 4.32 -18.45 -5.00
N ARG A 184 3.31 -19.20 -4.52
CA ARG A 184 3.55 -20.30 -3.58
C ARG A 184 4.42 -21.40 -4.18
N ALA A 185 4.30 -21.68 -5.48
CA ALA A 185 5.18 -22.61 -6.16
C ALA A 185 6.62 -22.08 -6.26
N ALA A 186 6.78 -20.81 -6.61
CA ALA A 186 8.08 -20.14 -6.64
C ALA A 186 8.77 -20.13 -5.28
N PHE A 187 8.04 -19.84 -4.19
CA PHE A 187 8.58 -19.86 -2.83
C PHE A 187 9.12 -21.25 -2.47
N ARG A 188 8.36 -22.32 -2.73
CA ARG A 188 8.84 -23.69 -2.48
C ARG A 188 10.10 -24.03 -3.28
N ALA A 189 10.18 -23.59 -4.53
CA ALA A 189 11.35 -23.81 -5.37
C ALA A 189 12.58 -23.05 -4.85
N LEU A 190 12.39 -21.80 -4.38
CA LEU A 190 13.44 -21.00 -3.78
C LEU A 190 13.91 -21.58 -2.44
N ASP A 191 12.99 -21.98 -1.57
CA ASP A 191 13.32 -22.60 -0.28
C ASP A 191 14.16 -23.87 -0.50
N ALA A 192 13.74 -24.75 -1.41
CA ALA A 192 14.49 -25.97 -1.74
C ALA A 192 15.89 -25.70 -2.34
N ALA A 193 16.09 -24.54 -2.98
CA ALA A 193 17.39 -24.15 -3.52
C ALA A 193 18.32 -23.51 -2.47
N LEU A 194 17.76 -23.07 -1.33
CA LEU A 194 18.49 -22.43 -0.24
C LEU A 194 18.72 -23.36 0.96
N GLU A 195 17.99 -24.48 1.03
CA GLU A 195 18.29 -25.58 1.95
C GLU A 195 19.54 -26.36 1.47
N PRO A 196 20.60 -26.48 2.29
CA PRO A 196 21.88 -27.09 1.91
C PRO A 196 21.86 -28.60 1.73
#